data_AF-A0AAD8APX5-F1
#
_entry.id   AF-A0AAD8APX5-F1
#
_cell.length_a   1.000
_cell.length_b   1.000
_cell.length_c   1.000
_cell.angle_alpha   90.00
_cell.angle_beta   90.00
_cell.angle_gamma   90.00
#
_symmetry.space_group_name_H-M   'P 1'
#
loop_
_entity.id
_entity.type
_entity.pdbx_description
1 polymer ?
#
loop_
_entity_poly.entity_id
_entity_poly.type
_entity_poly.pdbx_seq_one_letter_code
_entity_poly.pdbx_strand_id
1 'polypeptide(L)'
;MDVIQETGNPFLEKSAELVTLHDNNIVDAAVHKTLSNIHKTGVAQYNEFMQERLVNMTKPVSAPIRRNNFILIAGAKRKKRSAPQYRISSLKSDCYLFSRLYVACQTRNGGLTDFFSYENQSAPPSLSCDGRMRVSSRGCWSVWNLSKLHQQCQQSLT
;
A
#
# COMPACT_ATOMS: atom_id res chain seq x y z
N MET A 1 24.46 9.08 -29.56
CA MET A 1 23.63 10.29 -29.33
C MET A 1 23.13 10.21 -27.92
N ASP A 2 23.52 11.17 -27.09
CA ASP A 2 23.22 11.18 -25.66
C ASP A 2 21.78 11.71 -25.50
N VAL A 3 20.83 10.83 -25.15
CA VAL A 3 19.40 11.16 -25.11
C VAL A 3 19.13 12.42 -24.27
N ILE A 4 19.89 12.60 -23.19
CA ILE A 4 19.78 13.76 -22.29
C ILE A 4 20.21 15.08 -22.96
N GLN A 5 21.19 15.05 -23.88
CA GLN A 5 21.59 16.23 -24.64
C GLN A 5 20.55 16.60 -25.71
N GLU A 6 19.84 15.60 -26.24
CA GLU A 6 18.86 15.78 -27.31
C GLU A 6 17.47 16.21 -26.78
N THR A 7 17.04 15.66 -25.64
CA THR A 7 15.74 15.99 -25.01
C THR A 7 15.83 17.05 -23.89
N GLY A 8 17.04 17.46 -23.51
CA GLY A 8 17.26 18.36 -22.37
C GLY A 8 17.00 17.67 -21.02
N ASN A 9 17.35 18.36 -19.93
CA ASN A 9 17.17 17.85 -18.57
C ASN A 9 15.70 18.03 -18.11
N PRO A 10 14.92 16.94 -17.95
CA PRO A 10 13.51 17.01 -17.58
C PRO A 10 13.28 17.53 -16.15
N PHE A 11 14.31 17.57 -15.30
CA PHE A 11 14.22 18.12 -13.94
C PHE A 11 14.34 19.65 -13.88
N LEU A 12 14.73 20.29 -14.99
CA LEU A 12 14.77 21.75 -15.09
C LEU A 12 13.44 22.34 -15.57
N GLU A 13 12.56 21.50 -16.10
CA GLU A 13 11.25 21.92 -16.58
C GLU A 13 10.34 22.24 -15.38
N LYS A 14 9.96 23.51 -15.24
CA LYS A 14 9.01 23.97 -14.23
C LYS A 14 7.59 23.83 -14.76
N SER A 15 7.07 22.61 -14.78
CA SER A 15 5.65 22.37 -15.07
C SER A 15 4.80 22.60 -13.81
N ALA A 16 3.54 23.03 -14.00
CA ALA A 16 2.57 23.19 -12.92
C ALA A 16 1.94 21.85 -12.48
N GLU A 17 2.28 20.75 -13.14
CA GLU A 17 1.70 19.44 -12.96
C GLU A 17 2.75 18.47 -12.42
N LEU A 18 2.37 17.67 -11.42
CA LEU A 18 3.22 16.57 -10.95
C LEU A 18 2.99 15.36 -11.85
N VAL A 19 4.03 14.96 -12.57
CA VAL A 19 3.98 13.91 -13.58
C VAL A 19 4.92 12.77 -13.20
N THR A 20 4.49 11.53 -13.43
CA THR A 20 5.34 10.34 -13.26
C THR A 20 6.27 10.20 -14.46
N LEU A 21 7.59 10.21 -14.24
CA LEU A 21 8.61 10.21 -15.31
C LEU A 21 8.52 9.03 -16.29
N HIS A 22 8.03 7.86 -15.85
CA HIS A 22 8.01 6.66 -16.68
C HIS A 22 6.81 6.62 -17.65
N ASP A 23 5.64 7.06 -17.20
CA ASP A 23 4.38 6.90 -17.94
C ASP A 23 3.76 8.23 -18.38
N ASN A 24 4.39 9.36 -18.04
CA ASN A 24 3.84 10.70 -18.18
C ASN A 24 2.44 10.88 -17.58
N ASN A 25 2.10 10.05 -16.58
CA ASN A 25 0.80 10.11 -15.90
C ASN A 25 0.78 11.27 -14.89
N ILE A 26 -0.25 12.11 -15.00
CA ILE A 26 -0.51 13.23 -14.10
C ILE A 26 -1.06 12.71 -12.76
N VAL A 27 -0.47 13.18 -11.67
CA VAL A 27 -0.90 12.86 -10.30
C VAL A 27 -2.26 13.48 -10.02
N ASP A 28 -3.11 12.78 -9.25
CA ASP A 28 -4.42 13.29 -8.83
C ASP A 28 -4.34 14.69 -8.22
N ALA A 29 -5.27 15.56 -8.60
CA ALA A 29 -5.25 16.97 -8.21
C ALA A 29 -5.30 17.17 -6.68
N ALA A 30 -5.91 16.25 -5.92
CA ALA A 30 -5.90 16.32 -4.46
C ALA A 30 -4.52 16.03 -3.89
N VAL A 31 -3.81 15.03 -4.42
CA VAL A 31 -2.42 14.71 -4.03
C VAL A 31 -1.48 15.86 -4.39
N HIS A 32 -1.64 16.46 -5.58
CA HIS A 32 -0.86 17.63 -6.00
C HIS A 32 -0.99 18.80 -5.03
N LYS A 33 -2.23 19.21 -4.71
CA LYS A 33 -2.49 20.27 -3.72
C LYS A 33 -1.90 19.94 -2.35
N THR A 34 -1.94 18.67 -1.95
CA THR A 34 -1.38 18.23 -0.69
C THR A 34 0.13 18.40 -0.68
N LEU A 35 0.84 17.85 -1.68
CA LEU A 35 2.29 17.94 -1.83
C LEU A 35 2.79 19.39 -1.87
N SER A 36 2.10 20.26 -2.60
CA SER A 36 2.42 21.69 -2.66
C SER A 36 2.34 22.38 -1.29
N ASN A 37 1.40 21.96 -0.43
CA ASN A 37 1.18 22.56 0.87
C ASN A 37 2.00 21.92 2.01
N ILE A 38 2.51 20.70 1.84
CA ILE A 38 3.25 19.97 2.89
C ILE A 38 4.40 20.80 3.44
N HIS A 39 5.19 21.44 2.56
CA HIS A 39 6.32 22.25 2.99
C HIS A 39 5.86 23.41 3.89
N LYS A 40 4.84 24.16 3.44
CA LYS A 40 4.28 25.29 4.21
C LYS A 40 3.73 24.84 5.56
N THR A 41 2.99 23.73 5.60
CA THR A 41 2.46 23.18 6.84
C THR A 41 3.56 22.69 7.79
N GLY A 42 4.61 22.05 7.26
CA GLY A 42 5.75 21.59 8.05
C GLY A 42 6.51 22.74 8.71
N VAL A 43 6.76 23.83 7.97
CA VAL A 43 7.39 25.04 8.52
C VAL A 43 6.54 25.68 9.62
N ALA A 44 5.22 25.79 9.39
CA ALA A 44 4.31 26.34 10.40
C ALA A 44 4.31 25.51 11.69
N GLN A 45 4.24 24.18 11.59
CA GLN A 45 4.27 23.28 12.76
C GLN A 45 5.60 23.30 13.50
N TYR A 46 6.71 23.42 12.77
CA TYR A 46 8.02 23.59 13.38
C TYR A 46 8.08 24.88 14.21
N ASN A 47 7.63 26.00 13.63
CA ASN A 47 7.63 27.29 14.31
C ASN A 47 6.73 27.27 15.55
N GLU A 48 5.54 26.68 15.44
CA GLU A 48 4.61 26.48 16.56
C GLU A 48 5.26 25.64 17.67
N PHE A 49 5.92 24.53 17.31
CA PHE A 49 6.62 23.69 18.28
C PHE A 49 7.72 24.46 19.02
N MET A 50 8.54 25.24 18.30
CA MET A 50 9.61 26.03 18.91
C MET A 50 9.06 27.06 19.88
N GLN A 51 8.00 27.76 19.49
CA GLN A 51 7.34 28.75 20.34
C GLN A 51 6.72 28.12 21.60
N GLU A 52 5.94 27.05 21.45
CA GLU A 52 5.23 26.44 22.58
C GLU A 52 6.15 25.73 23.58
N ARG A 53 7.24 25.11 23.10
CA ARG A 53 8.11 24.25 23.93
C ARG A 53 9.35 24.96 24.45
N LEU A 54 9.98 25.81 23.64
CA LEU A 54 11.27 26.43 23.98
C LEU A 54 11.13 27.87 24.45
N VAL A 55 10.27 28.66 23.81
CA VAL A 55 10.12 30.10 24.13
C VAL A 55 9.13 30.29 25.27
N ASN A 56 7.89 29.85 25.06
CA ASN A 56 6.79 30.08 26.01
C ASN A 56 6.70 29.00 27.09
N MET A 57 7.40 27.87 26.90
CA MET A 57 7.43 26.72 27.82
C MET A 57 6.05 26.26 28.30
N THR A 58 5.01 26.45 27.49
CA THR A 58 3.61 26.17 27.86
C THR A 58 3.33 24.67 27.96
N LYS A 59 4.19 23.88 27.33
CA LYS A 59 3.92 22.50 26.94
C LYS A 59 5.24 21.73 27.08
N PRO A 60 5.30 20.56 27.75
CA PRO A 60 6.56 19.87 28.02
C PRO A 60 7.15 19.23 26.76
N VAL A 61 8.47 19.19 26.60
CA VAL A 61 9.11 18.65 25.37
C VAL A 61 8.67 17.21 25.05
N SER A 62 8.34 16.42 26.06
CA SER A 62 7.88 15.02 25.92
C SER A 62 6.44 14.84 25.44
N ALA A 63 5.64 15.91 25.36
CA ALA A 63 4.23 15.71 25.01
C ALA A 63 4.07 15.30 23.53
N PRO A 64 3.07 14.44 23.22
CA PRO A 64 2.89 13.92 21.87
C PRO A 64 2.65 15.01 20.82
N ILE A 65 3.28 14.85 19.65
CA ILE A 65 3.04 15.70 18.47
C ILE A 65 1.94 15.05 17.61
N ARG A 66 0.98 15.85 17.15
CA ARG A 66 -0.10 15.37 16.29
C ARG A 66 0.44 14.96 14.92
N ARG A 67 0.07 13.77 14.46
CA ARG A 67 0.40 13.32 13.09
C ARG A 67 -0.46 14.05 12.04
N ASN A 68 0.17 14.42 10.93
CA ASN A 68 -0.53 14.93 9.76
C ASN A 68 -1.06 13.77 8.91
N ASN A 69 -2.33 13.85 8.51
CA ASN A 69 -2.95 12.87 7.63
C ASN A 69 -3.04 13.40 6.20
N PHE A 70 -1.90 13.42 5.50
CA PHE A 70 -1.82 13.86 4.11
C PHE A 70 -2.15 12.70 3.15
N ILE A 71 -2.89 13.00 2.09
CA ILE A 71 -3.10 12.04 1.01
C ILE A 71 -1.84 12.06 0.14
N LEU A 72 -1.01 11.03 0.29
CA LEU A 72 0.20 10.85 -0.50
C LEU A 72 -0.07 9.97 -1.74
N ILE A 73 0.94 9.82 -2.60
CA ILE A 73 0.89 9.08 -3.87
C ILE A 73 0.33 7.65 -3.69
N ALA A 74 0.72 6.95 -2.61
CA ALA A 74 0.23 5.61 -2.30
C ALA A 74 -1.19 5.55 -1.70
N GLY A 75 -1.77 6.70 -1.36
CA GLY A 75 -3.05 6.85 -0.66
C GLY A 75 -4.24 7.14 -1.59
N ALA A 76 -4.04 7.22 -2.91
CA ALA A 76 -5.14 7.35 -3.85
C ALA A 76 -6.15 6.21 -3.58
N LYS A 77 -7.36 6.59 -3.17
CA LYS A 77 -8.39 5.65 -2.75
C LYS A 77 -8.63 4.67 -3.90
N ARG A 78 -8.21 3.41 -3.72
CA ARG A 78 -8.59 2.33 -4.64
C ARG A 78 -10.12 2.34 -4.71
N LYS A 79 -10.67 2.51 -5.91
CA LYS A 79 -12.12 2.45 -6.12
C LYS A 79 -12.65 1.18 -5.45
N LYS A 80 -13.68 1.31 -4.61
CA LYS A 80 -14.35 0.15 -4.02
C LYS A 80 -14.89 -0.69 -5.17
N ARG A 81 -14.34 -1.88 -5.38
CA ARG A 81 -14.78 -2.82 -6.41
C ARG A 81 -16.09 -3.45 -5.97
N SER A 82 -17.02 -3.65 -6.90
CA SER A 82 -18.18 -4.51 -6.64
C SER A 82 -17.75 -5.96 -6.46
N ALA A 83 -18.57 -6.79 -5.81
CA ALA A 83 -18.28 -8.21 -5.60
C ALA A 83 -17.84 -8.97 -6.89
N PRO A 84 -18.49 -8.80 -8.06
CA PRO A 84 -18.03 -9.47 -9.29
C PRO A 84 -16.68 -8.93 -9.80
N GLN A 85 -16.44 -7.62 -9.71
CA GLN A 85 -15.17 -7.01 -10.09
C GLN A 85 -14.02 -7.50 -9.20
N TYR A 86 -14.30 -7.73 -7.91
CA TYR A 86 -13.34 -8.32 -6.99
C TYR A 86 -12.96 -9.75 -7.41
N ARG A 87 -13.94 -10.62 -7.68
CA ARG A 87 -13.71 -12.00 -8.14
C ARG A 87 -12.85 -12.06 -9.39
N ILE A 88 -13.19 -11.27 -10.41
CA ILE A 88 -12.41 -11.20 -11.67
C ILE A 88 -10.97 -10.75 -11.38
N SER A 89 -10.79 -9.79 -10.48
CA SER A 89 -9.45 -9.31 -10.13
C SER A 89 -8.62 -10.31 -9.33
N SER A 90 -9.26 -11.13 -8.49
CA SER A 90 -8.61 -12.23 -7.77
C SER A 90 -8.10 -13.27 -8.76
N LEU A 91 -8.99 -13.75 -9.65
CA LEU A 91 -8.64 -14.75 -10.67
C LEU A 91 -7.47 -14.30 -11.56
N LYS A 92 -7.44 -13.01 -11.95
CA LYS A 92 -6.31 -12.45 -12.70
C LYS A 92 -5.01 -12.48 -11.89
N SER A 93 -5.07 -12.16 -10.60
CA SER A 93 -3.92 -12.23 -9.70
C SER A 93 -3.43 -13.66 -9.53
N ASP A 94 -4.34 -14.61 -9.38
CA ASP A 94 -4.02 -16.03 -9.20
C ASP A 94 -3.40 -16.63 -10.47
N CYS A 95 -3.94 -16.27 -11.65
CA CYS A 95 -3.36 -16.66 -12.94
C CYS A 95 -1.95 -16.08 -13.13
N TYR A 96 -1.74 -14.82 -12.74
CA TYR A 96 -0.41 -14.20 -12.78
C TYR A 96 0.57 -14.89 -11.82
N LEU A 97 0.13 -15.23 -10.60
CA LEU A 97 0.94 -15.97 -9.64
C LEU A 97 1.28 -17.37 -10.17
N PHE A 98 0.28 -18.10 -10.68
CA PHE A 98 0.46 -19.43 -11.26
C PHE A 98 1.49 -19.43 -12.39
N SER A 99 1.39 -18.48 -13.33
CA SER A 99 2.35 -18.40 -14.44
C SER A 99 3.78 -18.18 -13.96
N ARG A 100 4.00 -17.32 -12.94
CA ARG A 100 5.32 -17.11 -12.34
C ARG A 100 5.84 -18.36 -11.64
N LEU A 101 4.99 -19.04 -10.87
CA LEU A 101 5.36 -20.25 -10.15
C LEU A 101 5.67 -21.40 -11.12
N TYR A 102 4.90 -21.53 -12.19
CA TYR A 102 5.14 -22.50 -13.26
C TYR A 102 6.52 -22.31 -13.89
N VAL A 103 6.87 -21.08 -14.28
CA VAL A 103 8.22 -20.77 -14.80
C VAL A 103 9.31 -21.08 -13.78
N ALA A 104 9.07 -20.78 -12.49
CA ALA A 104 10.02 -21.10 -11.42
C ALA A 104 10.20 -22.62 -11.23
N CYS A 105 9.15 -23.42 -11.37
CA CYS A 105 9.23 -24.88 -11.30
C CYS A 105 10.06 -25.45 -12.45
N GLN A 106 9.90 -24.92 -13.67
CA GLN A 106 10.67 -25.34 -14.85
C GLN A 106 12.18 -25.09 -14.69
N THR A 107 12.56 -23.99 -14.04
CA THR A 107 13.98 -23.64 -13.82
C THR A 107 14.65 -24.46 -12.71
N ARG A 108 13.88 -25.05 -11.79
CA ARG A 108 14.38 -25.76 -10.60
C ARG A 108 14.16 -27.26 -10.61
N ASN A 109 13.63 -27.81 -11.72
CA ASN A 109 13.24 -29.21 -11.84
C ASN A 109 12.30 -29.67 -10.70
N GLY A 110 11.45 -28.74 -10.24
CA GLY A 110 10.51 -28.98 -9.13
C GLY A 110 9.27 -29.72 -9.62
N GLY A 111 8.83 -30.74 -8.86
CA GLY A 111 7.59 -31.44 -9.16
C GLY A 111 6.39 -30.51 -9.04
N LEU A 112 5.69 -30.27 -10.16
CA LEU A 112 4.51 -29.40 -10.20
C LEU A 112 3.44 -29.86 -9.19
N THR A 113 3.24 -31.17 -9.08
CA THR A 113 2.20 -31.76 -8.23
C THR A 113 2.41 -31.46 -6.75
N ASP A 114 3.65 -31.59 -6.25
CA ASP A 114 4.00 -31.35 -4.85
C ASP A 114 4.17 -29.85 -4.55
N PHE A 115 4.55 -29.06 -5.54
CA PHE A 115 4.68 -27.61 -5.39
C PHE A 115 3.32 -26.91 -5.31
N PHE A 116 2.32 -27.37 -6.07
CA PHE A 116 0.96 -26.83 -6.08
C PHE A 116 0.02 -27.48 -5.06
N SER A 117 0.43 -28.53 -4.34
CA SER A 117 -0.38 -29.08 -3.24
C SER A 117 -0.45 -28.15 -2.03
N TYR A 118 0.42 -27.15 -1.96
CA TYR A 118 0.41 -26.13 -0.91
C TYR A 118 -0.10 -24.78 -1.43
N GLU A 119 -0.78 -24.04 -0.55
CA GLU A 119 -1.23 -22.70 -0.87
C GLU A 119 -0.03 -21.74 -0.94
N ASN A 120 0.29 -21.26 -2.15
CA ASN A 120 1.45 -20.41 -2.43
C ASN A 120 1.17 -18.90 -2.20
N GLN A 121 0.39 -18.57 -1.17
CA GLN A 121 0.05 -17.19 -0.83
C GLN A 121 1.06 -16.59 0.16
N SER A 122 1.21 -15.27 0.15
CA SER A 122 2.18 -14.55 0.99
C SER A 122 1.95 -14.66 2.50
N ALA A 123 0.73 -15.05 2.91
CA ALA A 123 0.34 -15.22 4.30
C ALA A 123 -0.50 -16.49 4.43
N PRO A 124 -0.38 -17.24 5.55
CA PRO A 124 -1.12 -18.49 5.73
C PRO A 124 -2.64 -18.23 5.76
N PRO A 125 -3.47 -19.19 5.32
CA PRO A 125 -4.93 -19.05 5.29
C PRO A 125 -5.54 -18.83 6.67
N SER A 126 -4.88 -19.26 7.75
CA SER A 126 -5.29 -19.01 9.13
C SER A 126 -5.25 -17.53 9.54
N LEU A 127 -4.38 -16.73 8.89
CA LEU A 127 -4.14 -15.32 9.22
C LEU A 127 -4.54 -14.35 8.08
N SER A 128 -4.98 -14.88 6.95
CA SER A 128 -5.27 -14.10 5.75
C SER A 128 -6.68 -14.36 5.22
N CYS A 129 -7.19 -13.40 4.44
CA CYS A 129 -8.30 -13.62 3.52
C CYS A 129 -7.82 -13.17 2.15
N ASP A 130 -7.97 -14.04 1.15
CA ASP A 130 -7.63 -13.74 -0.23
C ASP A 130 -6.17 -13.26 -0.39
N GLY A 131 -5.24 -13.98 0.27
CA GLY A 131 -3.81 -13.68 0.23
C GLY A 131 -3.40 -12.37 0.93
N ARG A 132 -4.32 -11.68 1.63
CA ARG A 132 -4.03 -10.49 2.43
C ARG A 132 -4.18 -10.76 3.91
N MET A 133 -3.16 -10.40 4.68
CA MET A 133 -3.19 -10.50 6.14
C MET A 133 -4.39 -9.74 6.69
N ARG A 134 -5.14 -10.40 7.58
CA ARG A 134 -6.22 -9.76 8.32
C ARG A 134 -5.61 -8.68 9.21
N VAL A 135 -5.82 -7.42 8.85
CA VAL A 135 -5.37 -6.32 9.70
C VAL A 135 -6.32 -6.27 10.90
N SER A 136 -5.79 -6.47 12.11
CA SER A 136 -6.56 -6.29 13.33
C SER A 136 -7.03 -4.84 13.40
N SER A 137 -8.30 -4.58 13.10
CA SER A 137 -8.94 -3.33 13.48
C SER A 137 -8.92 -3.25 15.00
N ARG A 138 -8.44 -2.13 15.56
CA ARG A 138 -8.28 -1.89 17.02
C ARG A 138 -9.59 -1.93 17.84
N GLY A 139 -10.68 -2.50 17.33
CA GLY A 139 -11.99 -2.55 17.97
C GLY A 139 -12.72 -3.89 17.92
N CYS A 140 -12.09 -5.01 17.54
CA CYS A 140 -12.76 -6.31 17.48
C CYS A 140 -11.94 -7.39 18.20
N TRP A 141 -11.73 -7.20 19.51
CA TRP A 141 -11.24 -8.26 20.41
C TRP A 141 -12.37 -9.10 21.00
N SER A 142 -13.62 -8.75 20.70
CA SER A 142 -14.79 -9.52 21.09
C SER A 142 -15.44 -10.08 19.83
N VAL A 143 -15.75 -11.37 19.86
CA VAL A 143 -16.39 -12.17 18.81
C VAL A 143 -15.43 -12.77 17.75
N TRP A 144 -14.43 -13.52 18.19
CA TRP A 144 -13.98 -14.70 17.44
C TRP A 144 -14.01 -15.91 18.36
N ASN A 145 -15.09 -16.68 18.26
CA ASN A 145 -15.20 -17.98 18.89
C ASN A 145 -14.32 -18.93 18.07
N LEU A 146 -13.20 -19.41 18.64
CA LEU A 146 -12.22 -20.28 17.97
C LEU A 146 -12.85 -21.51 17.30
N SER A 147 -14.01 -21.96 17.78
CA SER A 147 -14.81 -23.04 17.19
C SER A 147 -15.26 -22.75 15.75
N LYS A 148 -15.63 -21.51 15.41
CA LYS A 148 -16.07 -21.15 14.06
C LYS A 148 -14.91 -21.09 13.06
N LEU A 149 -13.71 -20.71 13.51
CA LEU A 149 -12.53 -20.70 12.64
C LEU A 149 -12.13 -22.13 12.25
N HIS A 150 -12.23 -23.08 13.21
CA HIS A 150 -11.95 -24.49 12.95
C HIS A 150 -12.94 -25.10 11.94
N GLN A 151 -14.23 -24.79 12.07
CA GLN A 151 -15.27 -25.28 11.15
C GLN A 151 -15.13 -24.69 9.73
N GLN A 152 -14.67 -23.45 9.63
CA GLN A 152 -14.45 -22.79 8.35
C GLN A 152 -13.18 -23.29 7.64
N CYS A 153 -12.13 -23.66 8.39
CA CYS A 153 -10.94 -24.34 7.85
C CYS A 153 -11.25 -25.77 7.35
N GLN A 154 -12.19 -26.47 7.98
CA GLN A 154 -12.58 -27.82 7.53
C GLN A 154 -13.40 -27.81 6.23
N GLN A 155 -14.18 -26.75 5.97
CA GLN A 155 -14.98 -26.62 4.75
C GLN A 155 -14.18 -26.17 3.52
N SER A 156 -12.99 -25.59 3.71
CA SER A 156 -12.10 -25.21 2.61
C SER A 156 -11.15 -26.32 2.16
N LEU A 157 -11.20 -27.50 2.80
CA LEU A 157 -10.34 -28.66 2.52
C LEU A 157 -11.11 -29.85 1.88
N THR A 158 -12.35 -29.63 1.45
CA THR A 158 -13.17 -30.57 0.65
C THR A 158 -13.53 -29.95 -0.67
#